data_AF-A0A6J2T5H2-F1
#
_entry.id   AF-A0A6J2T5H2-F1
#
_cell.length_a   1.000
_cell.length_b   1.000
_cell.length_c   1.000
_cell.angle_alpha   90.00
_cell.angle_beta   90.00
_cell.angle_gamma   90.00
#
_symmetry.space_group_name_H-M   'P 1'
#
loop_
_entity.id
_entity.type
_entity.pdbx_description
1 polymer ?
#
loop_
_entity_poly.entity_id
_entity_poly.type
_entity_poly.pdbx_seq_one_letter_code
_entity_poly.pdbx_strand_id
1 'polypeptide(L)'
;MFEVQKMQQQLFVLLLLLPLRQVLSKDVQECQLLQHSNYICREIESFKQLNERVQSNWQSVRIVNEHRGIENDATTPLPKLAELRSLDLSDSKGLTLSENGFRDFEALEQLNITYCQLDKLQAKHLQGIVQLRNLDASFNDIQEISRNAMEQLPNLVYANLSNNLIASVELHAFKDLKHLQFLDMTTNEQGNVTIGDCPSLLYLSISNNNVRDFAWCHLRGLPKLRELHLHSNWLEVLDTALFETLPELRVLNVSNNNIYAVSPELFTGASGEQGAPLLLLDYSSNNVRVLPDLVFSRLNRLETLNLWSNQLSEIGSKAFVGLKALRSLRLQGNKISRLPDNVFANLNNLERLDLSRNTIREIGSMVFGETLFRRLTQLDLSVNSIEVLHPLAFASLPFLQSLKLKSNKLTHLDVRMFAPLRRLQVLTLSENWLPEIESDVLTLFEQLLSLEINNNRLTFLPALNATLSQLRRISVEGNPWQCACLDELTSWLDTRKVAYANAPNAYFSGQKPLCVVTPVAHCIRDLVAVRAHSIIESYDKI
;
A
#
# COMPACT_ATOMS: atom_id res chain seq x y z
N MET A 1 -18.43 -32.50 42.79
CA MET A 1 -19.34 -32.24 43.92
C MET A 1 -19.77 -30.79 43.78
N PHE A 2 -20.96 -30.54 43.23
CA PHE A 2 -22.18 -30.23 44.00
C PHE A 2 -21.93 -28.99 44.89
N GLU A 3 -22.64 -27.88 44.87
CA GLU A 3 -23.99 -27.49 44.45
C GLU A 3 -23.99 -25.97 44.79
N VAL A 4 -24.38 -25.02 43.95
CA VAL A 4 -25.76 -24.59 43.71
C VAL A 4 -26.58 -24.40 45.01
N GLN A 5 -27.15 -23.19 45.11
CA GLN A 5 -28.42 -22.83 45.78
C GLN A 5 -28.45 -22.25 47.23
N LYS A 6 -28.81 -20.95 47.23
CA LYS A 6 -30.06 -20.37 47.79
C LYS A 6 -30.08 -19.77 49.21
N MET A 7 -30.86 -18.68 49.25
CA MET A 7 -31.66 -18.10 50.35
C MET A 7 -31.00 -16.88 51.05
N GLN A 8 -31.66 -15.73 51.25
CA GLN A 8 -33.10 -15.38 51.21
C GLN A 8 -33.24 -13.83 51.30
N GLN A 9 -34.02 -13.16 50.43
CA GLN A 9 -35.40 -12.63 50.62
C GLN A 9 -35.56 -11.23 51.26
N GLN A 10 -36.20 -10.32 50.51
CA GLN A 10 -37.39 -9.48 50.85
C GLN A 10 -37.61 -8.48 49.68
N LEU A 11 -38.51 -8.71 48.71
CA LEU A 11 -39.98 -8.57 48.68
C LEU A 11 -40.48 -7.11 48.83
N PHE A 12 -40.94 -6.49 47.74
CA PHE A 12 -42.24 -5.81 47.68
C PHE A 12 -42.76 -5.71 46.24
N VAL A 13 -44.05 -6.03 46.09
CA VAL A 13 -44.85 -6.23 44.88
C VAL A 13 -45.92 -5.15 44.82
N LEU A 14 -46.25 -4.61 43.63
CA LEU A 14 -47.64 -4.34 43.16
C LEU A 14 -47.59 -3.85 41.68
N LEU A 15 -48.02 -4.68 40.71
CA LEU A 15 -49.27 -4.62 39.92
C LEU A 15 -49.39 -3.38 38.98
N LEU A 16 -49.85 -3.40 37.72
CA LEU A 16 -50.44 -4.37 36.77
C LEU A 16 -50.73 -3.57 35.45
N LEU A 17 -50.99 -4.30 34.35
CA LEU A 17 -51.74 -3.91 33.13
C LEU A 17 -50.98 -3.70 31.79
N LEU A 18 -50.77 -4.84 31.10
CA LEU A 18 -51.09 -5.18 29.68
C LEU A 18 -50.25 -4.63 28.48
N PRO A 19 -50.16 -5.36 27.33
CA PRO A 19 -50.45 -6.79 27.10
C PRO A 19 -49.25 -7.59 26.54
N LEU A 20 -49.32 -8.91 26.78
CA LEU A 20 -48.64 -9.94 26.01
C LEU A 20 -48.90 -9.72 24.51
N ARG A 21 -47.87 -9.32 23.76
CA ARG A 21 -47.78 -9.75 22.36
C ARG A 21 -47.17 -11.14 22.38
N GLN A 22 -48.04 -12.09 22.10
CA GLN A 22 -47.71 -13.44 21.66
C GLN A 22 -46.48 -13.38 20.74
N VAL A 23 -45.36 -13.92 21.21
CA VAL A 23 -44.29 -14.38 20.32
C VAL A 23 -44.86 -15.61 19.63
N LEU A 24 -45.60 -15.37 18.55
CA LEU A 24 -46.00 -16.38 17.60
C LEU A 24 -44.73 -16.86 16.91
N SER A 25 -44.37 -18.11 17.17
CA SER A 25 -43.54 -18.93 16.31
C SER A 25 -44.20 -19.06 14.91
N LYS A 26 -43.70 -18.30 13.93
CA LYS A 26 -43.94 -18.30 12.46
C LYS A 26 -43.32 -16.97 11.95
N ASP A 27 -42.34 -16.83 11.06
CA ASP A 27 -41.89 -17.58 9.88
C ASP A 27 -40.39 -17.26 9.63
N VAL A 28 -39.50 -18.25 9.74
CA VAL A 28 -38.03 -18.04 9.68
C VAL A 28 -37.40 -18.60 8.38
N GLN A 29 -38.14 -18.66 7.27
CA GLN A 29 -37.64 -19.28 6.02
C GLN A 29 -38.05 -18.55 4.72
N GLU A 30 -38.09 -17.21 4.70
CA GLU A 30 -38.46 -16.47 3.50
C GLU A 30 -37.29 -15.73 2.86
N CYS A 31 -37.21 -15.84 1.54
CA CYS A 31 -36.35 -14.99 0.73
C CYS A 31 -36.88 -13.54 0.77
N GLN A 32 -35.99 -12.57 0.97
CA GLN A 32 -36.34 -11.16 1.16
C GLN A 32 -35.73 -10.30 0.07
N LEU A 33 -36.42 -9.22 -0.32
CA LEU A 33 -35.86 -8.21 -1.21
C LEU A 33 -34.85 -7.36 -0.42
N LEU A 34 -33.62 -7.24 -0.92
CA LEU A 34 -32.62 -6.31 -0.39
C LEU A 34 -32.83 -4.91 -1.00
N GLN A 35 -32.32 -4.70 -2.22
CA GLN A 35 -32.43 -3.45 -3.01
C GLN A 35 -32.21 -3.77 -4.51
N HIS A 36 -32.73 -2.93 -5.42
CA HIS A 36 -32.51 -3.03 -6.87
C HIS A 36 -32.80 -4.43 -7.48
N SER A 37 -33.87 -5.10 -7.04
CA SER A 37 -34.23 -6.45 -7.50
C SER A 37 -33.23 -7.57 -7.14
N ASN A 38 -32.36 -7.33 -6.14
CA ASN A 38 -31.53 -8.38 -5.53
C ASN A 38 -32.27 -8.99 -4.34
N TYR A 39 -32.36 -10.32 -4.34
CA TYR A 39 -33.04 -11.07 -3.29
C TYR A 39 -32.03 -11.84 -2.43
N ILE A 40 -32.30 -11.95 -1.14
CA ILE A 40 -31.54 -12.79 -0.21
C ILE A 40 -32.40 -13.96 0.23
N CYS A 41 -31.94 -15.17 0.01
CA CYS A 41 -32.57 -16.39 0.47
C CYS A 41 -31.74 -16.99 1.61
N ARG A 42 -32.42 -17.45 2.67
CA ARG A 42 -31.77 -18.06 3.83
C ARG A 42 -32.12 -19.52 3.97
N GLU A 43 -31.16 -20.29 4.45
CA GLU A 43 -31.30 -21.73 4.73
C GLU A 43 -31.85 -22.48 3.49
N ILE A 44 -31.15 -22.33 2.36
CA ILE A 44 -31.41 -23.08 1.12
C ILE A 44 -30.47 -24.28 1.08
N GLU A 45 -31.04 -25.48 1.06
CA GLU A 45 -30.29 -26.74 1.10
C GLU A 45 -30.04 -27.32 -0.30
N SER A 46 -30.85 -26.94 -1.29
CA SER A 46 -30.68 -27.41 -2.66
C SER A 46 -31.20 -26.44 -3.73
N PHE A 47 -30.72 -26.58 -4.96
CA PHE A 47 -31.25 -25.82 -6.10
C PHE A 47 -32.72 -26.15 -6.40
N LYS A 48 -33.19 -27.35 -6.09
CA LYS A 48 -34.62 -27.68 -6.17
C LYS A 48 -35.44 -26.80 -5.21
N GLN A 49 -34.98 -26.66 -3.97
CA GLN A 49 -35.63 -25.79 -2.99
C GLN A 49 -35.56 -24.32 -3.42
N LEU A 50 -34.43 -23.89 -4.00
CA LEU A 50 -34.30 -22.55 -4.56
C LEU A 50 -35.33 -22.30 -5.66
N ASN A 51 -35.47 -23.24 -6.60
CA ASN A 51 -36.44 -23.15 -7.69
C ASN A 51 -37.89 -23.03 -7.19
N GLU A 52 -38.24 -23.68 -6.07
CA GLU A 52 -39.56 -23.53 -5.47
C GLU A 52 -39.82 -22.10 -4.94
N ARG A 53 -38.78 -21.46 -4.39
CA ARG A 53 -38.87 -20.14 -3.74
C ARG A 53 -38.68 -18.95 -4.68
N VAL A 54 -37.89 -19.11 -5.74
CA VAL A 54 -37.63 -18.04 -6.73
C VAL A 54 -38.89 -17.75 -7.55
N GLN A 55 -39.10 -16.47 -7.86
CA GLN A 55 -40.16 -16.00 -8.76
C GLN A 55 -39.59 -15.70 -10.15
N SER A 56 -40.42 -15.84 -11.18
CA SER A 56 -40.00 -15.72 -12.59
C SER A 56 -39.48 -14.34 -13.01
N ASN A 57 -39.67 -13.31 -12.19
CA ASN A 57 -39.19 -11.94 -12.46
C ASN A 57 -37.90 -11.60 -11.71
N TRP A 58 -37.34 -12.52 -10.91
CA TRP A 58 -36.11 -12.29 -10.18
C TRP A 58 -34.92 -12.39 -11.11
N GLN A 59 -33.91 -11.53 -10.90
CA GLN A 59 -32.69 -11.56 -11.71
C GLN A 59 -31.42 -11.82 -10.90
N SER A 60 -31.42 -11.50 -9.61
CA SER A 60 -30.26 -11.72 -8.74
C SER A 60 -30.69 -12.31 -7.41
N VAL A 61 -29.99 -13.35 -7.00
CA VAL A 61 -30.20 -14.02 -5.72
C VAL A 61 -28.88 -14.25 -5.01
N ARG A 62 -28.85 -13.90 -3.73
CA ARG A 62 -27.81 -14.29 -2.78
C ARG A 62 -28.35 -15.32 -1.80
N ILE A 63 -27.57 -16.36 -1.52
CA ILE A 63 -27.90 -17.37 -0.54
C ILE A 63 -27.00 -17.20 0.69
N VAL A 64 -27.62 -17.21 1.86
CA VAL A 64 -26.93 -17.16 3.15
C VAL A 64 -27.41 -18.32 4.00
N ASN A 65 -26.52 -19.27 4.28
CA ASN A 65 -26.78 -20.39 5.15
C ASN A 65 -25.92 -20.28 6.41
N GLU A 66 -26.49 -20.59 7.58
CA GLU A 66 -25.76 -20.60 8.84
C GLU A 66 -25.19 -21.99 9.15
N HIS A 67 -25.88 -23.05 8.72
CA HIS A 67 -25.62 -24.40 9.22
C HIS A 67 -25.44 -25.50 8.15
N ARG A 68 -25.84 -25.27 6.90
CA ARG A 68 -25.90 -26.32 5.88
C ARG A 68 -25.36 -25.84 4.53
N GLY A 69 -24.67 -26.75 3.83
CA GLY A 69 -24.24 -26.55 2.44
C GLY A 69 -25.41 -26.62 1.46
N ILE A 70 -25.13 -26.29 0.20
CA ILE A 70 -26.06 -26.44 -0.92
C ILE A 70 -25.69 -27.68 -1.72
N GLU A 71 -26.68 -28.51 -2.04
CA GLU A 71 -26.52 -29.65 -2.94
C GLU A 71 -27.31 -29.45 -4.25
N ASN A 72 -26.77 -29.93 -5.36
CA ASN A 72 -27.55 -30.09 -6.58
C ASN A 72 -27.60 -31.56 -7.02
N ASP A 73 -28.63 -32.29 -6.60
CA ASP A 73 -28.93 -33.68 -6.98
C ASP A 73 -30.14 -33.80 -7.93
N ALA A 74 -30.70 -32.67 -8.36
CA ALA A 74 -31.97 -32.63 -9.07
C ALA A 74 -31.89 -33.28 -10.45
N THR A 75 -32.59 -34.40 -10.63
CA THR A 75 -32.66 -35.10 -11.93
C THR A 75 -33.62 -34.46 -12.92
N THR A 76 -34.55 -33.62 -12.45
CA THR A 76 -35.54 -32.90 -13.27
C THR A 76 -35.10 -31.45 -13.53
N PRO A 77 -35.39 -30.87 -14.71
CA PRO A 77 -35.08 -29.47 -15.02
C PRO A 77 -35.70 -28.48 -14.01
N LEU A 78 -35.00 -27.38 -13.74
CA LEU A 78 -35.38 -26.35 -12.78
C LEU A 78 -35.68 -25.00 -13.49
N PRO A 79 -36.84 -24.88 -14.17
CA PRO A 79 -37.08 -23.82 -15.15
C PRO A 79 -37.14 -22.40 -14.57
N LYS A 80 -37.43 -22.23 -13.28
CA LYS A 80 -37.47 -20.88 -12.67
C LYS A 80 -36.07 -20.31 -12.43
N LEU A 81 -35.03 -21.13 -12.48
CA LEU A 81 -33.64 -20.70 -12.33
C LEU A 81 -33.05 -20.18 -13.66
N ALA A 82 -33.66 -20.52 -14.80
CA ALA A 82 -33.13 -20.22 -16.14
C ALA A 82 -33.02 -18.72 -16.42
N GLU A 83 -33.87 -17.89 -15.80
CA GLU A 83 -33.90 -16.43 -15.99
C GLU A 83 -32.98 -15.66 -15.02
N LEU A 84 -32.35 -16.34 -14.05
CA LEU A 84 -31.45 -15.70 -13.10
C LEU A 84 -30.15 -15.29 -13.79
N ARG A 85 -29.79 -14.02 -13.65
CA ARG A 85 -28.56 -13.44 -14.21
C ARG A 85 -27.42 -13.38 -13.22
N SER A 86 -27.72 -13.40 -11.93
CA SER A 86 -26.72 -13.28 -10.86
C SER A 86 -27.05 -14.26 -9.73
N LEU A 87 -26.05 -15.05 -9.35
CA LEU A 87 -26.13 -16.01 -8.26
C LEU A 87 -24.92 -15.83 -7.33
N ASP A 88 -25.19 -15.55 -6.05
CA ASP A 88 -24.18 -15.40 -5.02
C ASP A 88 -24.34 -16.47 -3.93
N LEU A 89 -23.36 -17.37 -3.88
CA LEU A 89 -23.28 -18.51 -2.96
C LEU A 89 -22.18 -18.33 -1.91
N SER A 90 -21.60 -17.14 -1.76
CA SER A 90 -20.40 -16.93 -0.93
C SER A 90 -20.56 -17.32 0.54
N ASP A 91 -21.79 -17.27 1.05
CA ASP A 91 -22.14 -17.61 2.43
C ASP A 91 -22.96 -18.91 2.52
N SER A 92 -22.74 -19.84 1.58
CA SER A 92 -23.50 -21.10 1.51
C SER A 92 -22.98 -22.20 2.44
N LYS A 93 -21.87 -21.98 3.17
CA LYS A 93 -21.18 -22.97 4.06
C LYS A 93 -20.60 -24.21 3.35
N GLY A 94 -20.76 -24.32 2.05
CA GLY A 94 -20.28 -25.43 1.24
C GLY A 94 -21.19 -25.66 0.04
N LEU A 95 -20.62 -26.13 -1.06
CA LEU A 95 -21.35 -26.42 -2.29
C LEU A 95 -20.97 -27.80 -2.82
N THR A 96 -21.95 -28.68 -2.96
CA THR A 96 -21.77 -29.99 -3.57
C THR A 96 -22.51 -30.03 -4.91
N LEU A 97 -21.75 -30.10 -6.00
CA LEU A 97 -22.29 -30.20 -7.36
C LEU A 97 -22.26 -31.65 -7.84
N SER A 98 -23.41 -32.19 -8.26
CA SER A 98 -23.47 -33.47 -8.99
C SER A 98 -23.21 -33.27 -10.49
N GLU A 99 -23.50 -34.29 -11.30
CA GLU A 99 -23.46 -34.23 -12.78
C GLU A 99 -24.29 -33.07 -13.38
N ASN A 100 -25.25 -32.51 -12.64
CA ASN A 100 -26.13 -31.46 -13.15
C ASN A 100 -25.57 -30.04 -12.98
N GLY A 101 -24.54 -29.84 -12.15
CA GLY A 101 -23.80 -28.57 -12.09
C GLY A 101 -24.67 -27.32 -11.93
N PHE A 102 -24.43 -26.32 -12.79
CA PHE A 102 -25.23 -25.10 -12.92
C PHE A 102 -26.08 -25.08 -14.20
N ARG A 103 -26.36 -26.24 -14.82
CA ARG A 103 -26.96 -26.30 -16.17
C ARG A 103 -28.30 -25.59 -16.32
N ASP A 104 -29.07 -25.49 -15.24
CA ASP A 104 -30.40 -24.89 -15.22
C ASP A 104 -30.38 -23.35 -15.09
N PHE A 105 -29.21 -22.72 -15.03
CA PHE A 105 -29.02 -21.27 -14.94
C PHE A 105 -28.62 -20.64 -16.30
N GLU A 106 -29.40 -20.86 -17.34
CA GLU A 106 -29.04 -20.53 -18.74
C GLU A 106 -28.72 -19.04 -19.00
N ALA A 107 -29.38 -18.12 -18.29
CA ALA A 107 -29.16 -16.67 -18.41
C ALA A 107 -28.08 -16.11 -17.46
N LEU A 108 -27.34 -16.97 -16.75
CA LEU A 108 -26.41 -16.54 -15.70
C LEU A 108 -25.22 -15.76 -16.29
N GLU A 109 -25.07 -14.51 -15.85
CA GLU A 109 -23.97 -13.61 -16.24
C GLU A 109 -22.94 -13.46 -15.11
N GLN A 110 -23.36 -13.60 -13.86
CA GLN A 110 -22.51 -13.43 -12.67
C GLN A 110 -22.68 -14.61 -11.71
N LEU A 111 -21.57 -15.23 -11.34
CA LEU A 111 -21.53 -16.33 -10.39
C LEU A 111 -20.46 -16.07 -9.34
N ASN A 112 -20.88 -16.02 -8.08
CA ASN A 112 -20.00 -15.97 -6.93
C ASN A 112 -20.11 -17.28 -6.14
N ILE A 113 -19.02 -18.05 -6.13
CA ILE A 113 -18.86 -19.32 -5.42
C ILE A 113 -17.67 -19.27 -4.46
N THR A 114 -17.38 -18.09 -3.90
CA THR A 114 -16.33 -17.94 -2.88
C THR A 114 -16.67 -18.74 -1.61
N TYR A 115 -15.67 -19.24 -0.86
CA TYR A 115 -15.87 -19.96 0.41
C TYR A 115 -16.84 -21.16 0.33
N CYS A 116 -16.93 -21.79 -0.84
CA CYS A 116 -17.82 -22.91 -1.11
C CYS A 116 -17.15 -24.28 -0.87
N GLN A 117 -15.89 -24.31 -0.42
CA GLN A 117 -15.12 -25.54 -0.15
C GLN A 117 -14.98 -26.45 -1.38
N LEU A 118 -14.91 -25.84 -2.57
CA LEU A 118 -14.78 -26.58 -3.82
C LEU A 118 -13.33 -27.04 -4.01
N ASP A 119 -13.12 -28.34 -4.19
CA ASP A 119 -11.79 -28.91 -4.50
C ASP A 119 -11.50 -28.94 -6.01
N LYS A 120 -12.56 -28.92 -6.84
CA LYS A 120 -12.46 -29.03 -8.30
C LYS A 120 -13.54 -28.22 -9.03
N LEU A 121 -13.13 -27.61 -10.14
CA LEU A 121 -14.04 -26.99 -11.10
C LEU A 121 -14.07 -27.82 -12.40
N GLN A 122 -15.03 -28.75 -12.50
CA GLN A 122 -15.13 -29.69 -13.61
C GLN A 122 -16.04 -29.14 -14.72
N ALA A 123 -15.78 -29.55 -15.97
CA ALA A 123 -16.57 -29.12 -17.13
C ALA A 123 -18.07 -29.35 -16.97
N LYS A 124 -18.48 -30.50 -16.43
CA LYS A 124 -19.88 -30.82 -16.16
C LYS A 124 -20.56 -29.83 -15.18
N HIS A 125 -19.80 -29.24 -14.26
CA HIS A 125 -20.34 -28.26 -13.32
C HIS A 125 -20.70 -26.95 -14.02
N LEU A 126 -19.96 -26.59 -15.08
CA LEU A 126 -20.08 -25.32 -15.81
C LEU A 126 -20.87 -25.44 -17.11
N GLN A 127 -21.34 -26.64 -17.47
CA GLN A 127 -22.12 -26.83 -18.67
C GLN A 127 -23.44 -26.07 -18.57
N GLY A 128 -23.84 -25.37 -19.65
CA GLY A 128 -25.12 -24.65 -19.73
C GLY A 128 -25.06 -23.16 -19.35
N ILE A 129 -24.06 -22.72 -18.57
CA ILE A 129 -23.90 -21.30 -18.18
C ILE A 129 -23.04 -20.49 -19.15
N VAL A 130 -23.33 -20.61 -20.45
CA VAL A 130 -22.51 -20.01 -21.53
C VAL A 130 -22.54 -18.47 -21.55
N GLN A 131 -23.51 -17.84 -20.89
CA GLN A 131 -23.62 -16.38 -20.78
C GLN A 131 -22.73 -15.80 -19.67
N LEU A 132 -22.04 -16.64 -18.90
CA LEU A 132 -21.27 -16.19 -17.75
C LEU A 132 -20.15 -15.25 -18.19
N ARG A 133 -20.14 -14.07 -17.57
CA ARG A 133 -19.14 -13.01 -17.79
C ARG A 133 -18.23 -12.82 -16.60
N ASN A 134 -18.76 -13.03 -15.39
CA ASN A 134 -18.05 -12.81 -14.15
C ASN A 134 -18.12 -14.07 -13.30
N LEU A 135 -16.95 -14.64 -13.00
CA LEU A 135 -16.79 -15.76 -12.09
C LEU A 135 -15.88 -15.33 -10.93
N ASP A 136 -16.40 -15.40 -9.71
CA ASP A 136 -15.58 -15.41 -8.50
C ASP A 136 -15.62 -16.80 -7.87
N ALA A 137 -14.48 -17.50 -7.91
CA ALA A 137 -14.28 -18.79 -7.28
C ALA A 137 -13.11 -18.75 -6.29
N SER A 138 -12.83 -17.58 -5.73
CA SER A 138 -11.75 -17.40 -4.75
C SER A 138 -12.04 -18.10 -3.42
N PHE A 139 -11.02 -18.29 -2.57
CA PHE A 139 -11.16 -18.92 -1.25
C PHE A 139 -11.87 -20.28 -1.30
N ASN A 140 -11.39 -21.15 -2.19
CA ASN A 140 -11.78 -22.54 -2.27
C ASN A 140 -10.51 -23.42 -2.20
N ASP A 141 -10.65 -24.71 -2.45
CA ASP A 141 -9.57 -25.70 -2.39
C ASP A 141 -9.22 -26.22 -3.80
N ILE A 142 -9.45 -25.40 -4.85
CA ILE A 142 -9.28 -25.81 -6.26
C ILE A 142 -7.81 -26.09 -6.55
N GLN A 143 -7.50 -27.28 -7.05
CA GLN A 143 -6.11 -27.73 -7.26
C GLN A 143 -5.60 -27.59 -8.70
N GLU A 144 -6.50 -27.66 -9.68
CA GLU A 144 -6.15 -27.65 -11.10
C GLU A 144 -7.17 -26.85 -11.92
N ILE A 145 -6.68 -26.16 -12.95
CA ILE A 145 -7.53 -25.54 -13.97
C ILE A 145 -7.42 -26.36 -15.25
N SER A 146 -8.51 -27.04 -15.61
CA SER A 146 -8.61 -27.84 -16.83
C SER A 146 -9.13 -27.02 -18.01
N ARG A 147 -8.65 -27.36 -19.21
CA ARG A 147 -9.09 -26.76 -20.47
C ARG A 147 -10.56 -27.04 -20.73
N ASN A 148 -11.00 -28.27 -20.52
CA ASN A 148 -12.39 -28.68 -20.76
C ASN A 148 -13.39 -27.87 -19.90
N ALA A 149 -12.99 -27.45 -18.70
CA ALA A 149 -13.82 -26.61 -17.84
C ALA A 149 -13.91 -25.18 -18.36
N MET A 150 -12.79 -24.58 -18.72
CA MET A 150 -12.74 -23.20 -19.22
C MET A 150 -13.41 -23.04 -20.59
N GLU A 151 -13.36 -24.06 -21.45
CA GLU A 151 -14.06 -24.07 -22.76
C GLU A 151 -15.59 -23.95 -22.61
N GLN A 152 -16.17 -24.27 -21.44
CA GLN A 152 -17.61 -24.08 -21.18
C GLN A 152 -18.01 -22.61 -20.97
N LEU A 153 -17.04 -21.70 -20.78
CA LEU A 153 -17.28 -20.30 -20.40
C LEU A 153 -16.79 -19.32 -21.48
N PRO A 154 -17.24 -19.43 -22.74
CA PRO A 154 -16.66 -18.67 -23.87
C PRO A 154 -16.82 -17.14 -23.76
N ASN A 155 -17.80 -16.67 -22.98
CA ASN A 155 -18.10 -15.25 -22.78
C ASN A 155 -17.47 -14.65 -21.52
N LEU A 156 -16.62 -15.41 -20.82
CA LEU A 156 -16.00 -14.97 -19.57
C LEU A 156 -15.12 -13.74 -19.81
N VAL A 157 -15.33 -12.70 -18.99
CA VAL A 157 -14.60 -11.43 -19.03
C VAL A 157 -13.74 -11.26 -17.78
N TYR A 158 -14.24 -11.72 -16.63
CA TYR A 158 -13.62 -11.59 -15.33
C TYR A 158 -13.59 -12.94 -14.64
N ALA A 159 -12.41 -13.35 -14.20
CA ALA A 159 -12.21 -14.56 -13.40
C ALA A 159 -11.33 -14.25 -12.17
N ASN A 160 -11.88 -14.45 -10.98
CA ASN A 160 -11.13 -14.43 -9.73
C ASN A 160 -11.00 -15.88 -9.22
N LEU A 161 -9.78 -16.40 -9.26
CA LEU A 161 -9.38 -17.73 -8.82
C LEU A 161 -8.36 -17.64 -7.67
N SER A 162 -8.29 -16.49 -6.99
CA SER A 162 -7.33 -16.24 -5.91
C SER A 162 -7.61 -17.08 -4.65
N ASN A 163 -6.62 -17.27 -3.80
CA ASN A 163 -6.76 -18.00 -2.53
C ASN A 163 -7.33 -19.42 -2.75
N ASN A 164 -6.66 -20.18 -3.61
CA ASN A 164 -6.96 -21.59 -3.88
C ASN A 164 -5.67 -22.43 -3.72
N LEU A 165 -5.70 -23.69 -4.13
CA LEU A 165 -4.57 -24.61 -4.09
C LEU A 165 -4.06 -24.92 -5.51
N ILE A 166 -4.22 -23.98 -6.45
CA ILE A 166 -3.97 -24.25 -7.88
C ILE A 166 -2.46 -24.45 -8.08
N ALA A 167 -2.04 -25.69 -8.28
CA ALA A 167 -0.65 -26.05 -8.56
C ALA A 167 -0.36 -26.16 -10.06
N SER A 168 -1.38 -26.50 -10.86
CA SER A 168 -1.25 -26.71 -12.30
C SER A 168 -2.39 -26.04 -13.10
N VAL A 169 -2.02 -25.52 -14.27
CA VAL A 169 -2.95 -25.04 -15.29
C VAL A 169 -2.68 -25.85 -16.55
N GLU A 170 -3.71 -26.52 -17.08
CA GLU A 170 -3.58 -27.31 -18.30
C GLU A 170 -3.16 -26.42 -19.48
N LEU A 171 -2.31 -26.96 -20.37
CA LEU A 171 -1.84 -26.21 -21.54
C LEU A 171 -3.03 -25.72 -22.38
N HIS A 172 -3.02 -24.43 -22.73
CA HIS A 172 -4.10 -23.78 -23.48
C HIS A 172 -5.45 -23.72 -22.77
N ALA A 173 -5.51 -23.88 -21.44
CA ALA A 173 -6.77 -23.83 -20.70
C ALA A 173 -7.60 -22.57 -20.99
N PHE A 174 -6.95 -21.43 -21.21
CA PHE A 174 -7.62 -20.15 -21.44
C PHE A 174 -7.71 -19.74 -22.93
N LYS A 175 -7.27 -20.60 -23.86
CA LYS A 175 -7.10 -20.25 -25.28
C LYS A 175 -8.38 -19.76 -25.97
N ASP A 176 -9.51 -20.36 -25.62
CA ASP A 176 -10.79 -20.07 -26.26
C ASP A 176 -11.55 -18.91 -25.59
N LEU A 177 -11.02 -18.37 -24.49
CA LEU A 177 -11.62 -17.26 -23.74
C LEU A 177 -11.31 -15.90 -24.39
N LYS A 178 -11.92 -15.65 -25.55
CA LYS A 178 -11.66 -14.46 -26.39
C LYS A 178 -12.07 -13.14 -25.74
N HIS A 179 -12.88 -13.18 -24.68
CA HIS A 179 -13.39 -12.00 -23.99
C HIS A 179 -12.74 -11.76 -22.62
N LEU A 180 -11.89 -12.67 -22.14
CA LEU A 180 -11.27 -12.58 -20.82
C LEU A 180 -10.33 -11.38 -20.77
N GLN A 181 -10.59 -10.47 -19.83
CA GLN A 181 -9.84 -9.23 -19.64
C GLN A 181 -9.13 -9.20 -18.29
N PHE A 182 -9.70 -9.85 -17.28
CA PHE A 182 -9.16 -9.87 -15.92
C PHE A 182 -9.05 -11.32 -15.43
N LEU A 183 -7.84 -11.70 -15.03
CA LEU A 183 -7.56 -13.00 -14.42
C LEU A 183 -6.70 -12.79 -13.17
N ASP A 184 -7.26 -13.14 -12.01
CA ASP A 184 -6.54 -13.14 -10.75
C ASP A 184 -6.35 -14.57 -10.24
N MET A 185 -5.11 -14.98 -10.07
CA MET A 185 -4.69 -16.27 -9.51
C MET A 185 -3.75 -16.06 -8.30
N THR A 186 -3.88 -14.92 -7.61
CA THR A 186 -3.07 -14.59 -6.43
C THR A 186 -3.26 -15.61 -5.31
N THR A 187 -2.22 -15.93 -4.53
CA THR A 187 -2.30 -16.88 -3.41
C THR A 187 -2.75 -18.27 -3.88
N ASN A 188 -1.86 -18.95 -4.60
CA ASN A 188 -2.03 -20.32 -5.09
C ASN A 188 -0.69 -21.08 -4.96
N GLU A 189 -0.59 -22.28 -5.52
CA GLU A 189 0.61 -23.13 -5.41
C GLU A 189 1.40 -23.24 -6.73
N GLN A 190 1.23 -22.29 -7.65
CA GLN A 190 1.82 -22.39 -9.00
C GLN A 190 3.35 -22.26 -8.95
N GLY A 191 4.04 -23.27 -9.45
CA GLY A 191 5.50 -23.23 -9.67
C GLY A 191 5.89 -22.69 -11.05
N ASN A 192 5.12 -23.06 -12.08
CA ASN A 192 5.31 -22.62 -13.46
C ASN A 192 4.04 -21.95 -13.95
N VAL A 193 4.20 -20.90 -14.77
CA VAL A 193 3.07 -20.16 -15.33
C VAL A 193 2.85 -20.54 -16.78
N THR A 194 1.66 -21.05 -17.07
CA THR A 194 1.18 -21.37 -18.42
C THR A 194 -0.23 -20.83 -18.63
N ILE A 195 -0.34 -19.56 -19.01
CA ILE A 195 -1.64 -18.95 -19.38
C ILE A 195 -2.00 -19.34 -20.82
N GLY A 196 -0.98 -19.44 -21.70
CA GLY A 196 -1.19 -19.68 -23.13
C GLY A 196 -1.65 -18.40 -23.86
N ASP A 197 -2.39 -18.58 -24.96
CA ASP A 197 -2.90 -17.49 -25.78
C ASP A 197 -4.17 -16.88 -25.17
N CYS A 198 -4.12 -15.64 -24.69
CA CYS A 198 -5.29 -14.89 -24.21
C CYS A 198 -5.25 -13.46 -24.79
N PRO A 199 -5.69 -13.27 -26.05
CA PRO A 199 -5.42 -12.05 -26.80
C PRO A 199 -6.12 -10.79 -26.26
N SER A 200 -7.13 -10.96 -25.40
CA SER A 200 -7.91 -9.87 -24.81
C SER A 200 -7.52 -9.55 -23.37
N LEU A 201 -6.61 -10.32 -22.76
CA LEU A 201 -6.26 -10.15 -21.35
C LEU A 201 -5.58 -8.80 -21.12
N LEU A 202 -6.07 -8.04 -20.16
CA LEU A 202 -5.57 -6.71 -19.79
C LEU A 202 -4.86 -6.73 -18.44
N TYR A 203 -5.35 -7.56 -17.52
CA TYR A 203 -4.86 -7.70 -16.15
C TYR A 203 -4.59 -9.17 -15.85
N LEU A 204 -3.40 -9.44 -15.33
CA LEU A 204 -2.99 -10.75 -14.84
C LEU A 204 -2.28 -10.60 -13.50
N SER A 205 -2.78 -11.27 -12.47
CA SER A 205 -2.06 -11.45 -11.21
C SER A 205 -1.77 -12.93 -10.95
N ILE A 206 -0.51 -13.23 -10.70
CA ILE A 206 -0.01 -14.53 -10.25
C ILE A 206 0.90 -14.32 -9.05
N SER A 207 0.48 -13.39 -8.19
CA SER A 207 1.24 -12.98 -7.02
C SER A 207 1.07 -13.98 -5.89
N ASN A 208 1.99 -14.00 -4.92
CA ASN A 208 1.93 -14.91 -3.77
C ASN A 208 1.80 -16.39 -4.20
N ASN A 209 2.70 -16.84 -5.06
CA ASN A 209 2.76 -18.21 -5.58
C ASN A 209 4.19 -18.76 -5.38
N ASN A 210 4.48 -19.93 -5.95
CA ASN A 210 5.79 -20.60 -5.87
C ASN A 210 6.66 -20.40 -7.12
N VAL A 211 6.45 -19.30 -7.86
CA VAL A 211 7.09 -19.07 -9.15
C VAL A 211 8.56 -18.72 -8.98
N ARG A 212 9.46 -19.50 -9.57
CA ARG A 212 10.93 -19.29 -9.52
C ARG A 212 11.56 -19.11 -10.89
N ASP A 213 11.49 -20.15 -11.72
CA ASP A 213 12.09 -20.18 -13.07
C ASP A 213 11.02 -19.81 -14.12
N PHE A 214 10.75 -18.51 -14.23
CA PHE A 214 9.70 -18.05 -15.14
C PHE A 214 10.17 -18.11 -16.60
N ALA A 215 9.56 -18.99 -17.40
CA ALA A 215 9.78 -19.04 -18.84
C ALA A 215 8.91 -17.97 -19.55
N TRP A 216 9.48 -16.79 -19.75
CA TRP A 216 8.79 -15.60 -20.29
C TRP A 216 8.19 -15.80 -21.69
N CYS A 217 8.69 -16.76 -22.45
CA CYS A 217 8.10 -17.16 -23.73
C CYS A 217 6.65 -17.64 -23.62
N HIS A 218 6.21 -18.13 -22.45
CA HIS A 218 4.82 -18.54 -22.21
C HIS A 218 3.83 -17.37 -22.15
N LEU A 219 4.30 -16.11 -22.08
CA LEU A 219 3.44 -14.92 -22.13
C LEU A 219 3.27 -14.33 -23.54
N ARG A 220 3.88 -14.91 -24.58
CA ARG A 220 3.79 -14.39 -25.97
C ARG A 220 2.36 -14.24 -26.50
N GLY A 221 1.40 -14.95 -25.91
CA GLY A 221 -0.01 -14.91 -26.27
C GLY A 221 -0.82 -13.77 -25.65
N LEU A 222 -0.18 -12.79 -24.99
CA LEU A 222 -0.84 -11.71 -24.23
C LEU A 222 -0.55 -10.29 -24.78
N PRO A 223 -0.86 -10.00 -26.05
CA PRO A 223 -0.45 -8.76 -26.72
C PRO A 223 -1.04 -7.48 -26.14
N LYS A 224 -2.18 -7.56 -25.43
CA LYS A 224 -2.90 -6.41 -24.85
C LYS A 224 -2.69 -6.26 -23.34
N LEU A 225 -1.84 -7.08 -22.73
CA LEU A 225 -1.66 -7.05 -21.28
C LEU A 225 -1.08 -5.70 -20.84
N ARG A 226 -1.74 -5.07 -19.87
CA ARG A 226 -1.39 -3.76 -19.33
C ARG A 226 -0.85 -3.85 -17.92
N GLU A 227 -1.32 -4.81 -17.15
CA GLU A 227 -0.91 -5.01 -15.77
C GLU A 227 -0.48 -6.45 -15.53
N LEU A 228 0.74 -6.61 -15.05
CA LEU A 228 1.31 -7.89 -14.66
C LEU A 228 1.80 -7.79 -13.22
N HIS A 229 1.18 -8.57 -12.34
CA HIS A 229 1.51 -8.67 -10.93
C HIS A 229 2.11 -10.04 -10.64
N LEU A 230 3.37 -10.05 -10.23
CA LEU A 230 4.19 -11.22 -9.90
C LEU A 230 4.82 -11.07 -8.50
N HIS A 231 4.26 -10.22 -7.65
CA HIS A 231 4.86 -9.94 -6.35
C HIS A 231 4.78 -11.15 -5.42
N SER A 232 5.66 -11.24 -4.43
CA SER A 232 5.64 -12.34 -3.46
C SER A 232 5.81 -13.71 -4.12
N ASN A 233 6.80 -13.81 -5.00
CA ASN A 233 7.23 -15.05 -5.63
C ASN A 233 8.72 -15.26 -5.34
N TRP A 234 9.36 -16.19 -6.05
CA TRP A 234 10.75 -16.59 -5.84
C TRP A 234 11.65 -16.19 -7.02
N LEU A 235 11.25 -15.21 -7.83
CA LEU A 235 11.97 -14.78 -9.03
C LEU A 235 13.37 -14.27 -8.69
N GLU A 236 14.37 -14.71 -9.44
CA GLU A 236 15.77 -14.26 -9.26
C GLU A 236 16.22 -13.28 -10.34
N VAL A 237 15.65 -13.35 -11.55
CA VAL A 237 16.00 -12.52 -12.73
C VAL A 237 14.76 -12.31 -13.60
N LEU A 238 14.69 -11.17 -14.30
CA LEU A 238 13.73 -10.95 -15.39
C LEU A 238 14.42 -11.10 -16.74
N ASP A 239 13.76 -11.74 -17.71
CA ASP A 239 14.28 -11.97 -19.06
C ASP A 239 14.17 -10.73 -19.94
N THR A 240 15.15 -10.55 -20.83
CA THR A 240 15.28 -9.38 -21.70
C THR A 240 14.18 -9.25 -22.74
N ALA A 241 13.52 -10.35 -23.09
CA ALA A 241 12.42 -10.37 -24.05
C ALA A 241 11.06 -9.97 -23.46
N LEU A 242 10.96 -9.70 -22.15
CA LEU A 242 9.68 -9.38 -21.49
C LEU A 242 8.89 -8.28 -22.22
N PHE A 243 9.53 -7.16 -22.53
CA PHE A 243 8.88 -6.03 -23.20
C PHE A 243 8.71 -6.22 -24.71
N GLU A 244 9.39 -7.20 -25.30
CA GLU A 244 9.07 -7.65 -26.67
C GLU A 244 7.77 -8.45 -26.67
N THR A 245 7.56 -9.29 -25.64
CA THR A 245 6.37 -10.14 -25.52
C THR A 245 5.13 -9.39 -25.05
N LEU A 246 5.29 -8.34 -24.23
CA LEU A 246 4.20 -7.56 -23.63
C LEU A 246 4.29 -6.08 -24.04
N PRO A 247 3.95 -5.75 -25.31
CA PRO A 247 4.20 -4.42 -25.87
C PRO A 247 3.28 -3.33 -25.31
N GLU A 248 2.17 -3.66 -24.64
CA GLU A 248 1.25 -2.70 -24.02
C GLU A 248 1.41 -2.56 -22.49
N LEU A 249 2.42 -3.21 -21.89
CA LEU A 249 2.56 -3.29 -20.44
C LEU A 249 2.82 -1.92 -19.78
N ARG A 250 1.93 -1.52 -18.87
CA ARG A 250 1.95 -0.23 -18.16
C ARG A 250 2.34 -0.37 -16.70
N VAL A 251 1.99 -1.49 -16.08
CA VAL A 251 2.26 -1.77 -14.67
C VAL A 251 2.96 -3.11 -14.58
N LEU A 252 4.17 -3.09 -14.02
CA LEU A 252 4.90 -4.30 -13.67
C LEU A 252 5.23 -4.27 -12.18
N ASN A 253 4.67 -5.23 -11.45
CA ASN A 253 4.93 -5.42 -10.03
C ASN A 253 5.65 -6.75 -9.81
N VAL A 254 6.94 -6.68 -9.48
CA VAL A 254 7.80 -7.81 -9.14
C VAL A 254 8.34 -7.68 -7.71
N SER A 255 7.63 -6.93 -6.87
CA SER A 255 8.04 -6.70 -5.48
C SER A 255 8.07 -7.98 -4.64
N ASN A 256 8.81 -7.98 -3.54
CA ASN A 256 8.91 -9.14 -2.64
C ASN A 256 9.30 -10.42 -3.38
N ASN A 257 10.42 -10.37 -4.12
CA ASN A 257 11.02 -11.50 -4.83
C ASN A 257 12.52 -11.59 -4.46
N ASN A 258 13.27 -12.47 -5.13
CA ASN A 258 14.70 -12.65 -4.91
C ASN A 258 15.58 -11.95 -5.96
N ILE A 259 15.05 -10.96 -6.67
CA ILE A 259 15.73 -10.35 -7.82
C ILE A 259 16.96 -9.55 -7.37
N TYR A 260 18.13 -9.87 -7.91
CA TYR A 260 19.40 -9.29 -7.45
C TYR A 260 19.98 -8.20 -8.37
N ALA A 261 19.42 -8.00 -9.56
CA ALA A 261 19.88 -7.01 -10.53
C ALA A 261 18.75 -6.45 -11.40
N VAL A 262 18.93 -5.21 -11.86
CA VAL A 262 18.16 -4.63 -12.95
C VAL A 262 19.09 -4.51 -14.15
N SER A 263 18.87 -5.34 -15.17
CA SER A 263 19.68 -5.33 -16.40
C SER A 263 19.17 -4.22 -17.35
N PRO A 264 20.06 -3.39 -17.93
CA PRO A 264 19.68 -2.42 -18.96
C PRO A 264 19.05 -3.07 -20.20
N GLU A 265 19.51 -4.27 -20.56
CA GLU A 265 19.03 -5.07 -21.68
C GLU A 265 17.54 -5.43 -21.54
N LEU A 266 17.04 -5.52 -20.30
CA LEU A 266 15.62 -5.75 -20.02
C LEU A 266 14.69 -4.81 -20.79
N PHE A 267 15.07 -3.53 -20.91
CA PHE A 267 14.20 -2.51 -21.50
C PHE A 267 14.51 -2.22 -22.98
N THR A 268 15.41 -3.00 -23.59
CA THR A 268 15.83 -2.81 -25.00
C THR A 268 14.78 -3.27 -26.01
N GLY A 269 13.97 -4.28 -25.65
CA GLY A 269 12.89 -4.80 -26.48
C GLY A 269 11.77 -3.80 -26.79
N ALA A 270 11.74 -2.66 -26.08
CA ALA A 270 10.85 -1.55 -26.39
C ALA A 270 11.35 -0.79 -27.64
N SER A 271 11.10 -1.37 -28.81
CA SER A 271 11.66 -0.99 -30.11
C SER A 271 11.14 0.34 -30.70
N GLY A 272 10.16 1.00 -30.07
CA GLY A 272 9.65 2.30 -30.51
C GLY A 272 10.51 3.48 -30.03
N GLU A 273 10.54 4.58 -30.80
CA GLU A 273 11.18 5.85 -30.38
C GLU A 273 10.67 6.36 -29.03
N GLN A 274 9.47 5.92 -28.62
CA GLN A 274 8.82 6.29 -27.36
C GLN A 274 9.18 5.39 -26.17
N GLY A 275 10.06 4.39 -26.33
CA GLY A 275 10.48 3.48 -25.25
C GLY A 275 9.34 2.60 -24.73
N ALA A 276 9.54 1.98 -23.56
CA ALA A 276 8.54 1.08 -22.98
C ALA A 276 7.32 1.89 -22.48
N PRO A 277 6.08 1.39 -22.64
CA PRO A 277 4.88 2.10 -22.20
C PRO A 277 4.64 2.04 -20.67
N LEU A 278 5.60 1.51 -19.91
CA LEU A 278 5.57 1.44 -18.45
C LEU A 278 5.30 2.81 -17.82
N LEU A 279 4.34 2.82 -16.91
CA LEU A 279 3.97 3.94 -16.04
C LEU A 279 4.38 3.66 -14.59
N LEU A 280 4.31 2.41 -14.15
CA LEU A 280 4.69 1.98 -12.81
C LEU A 280 5.58 0.74 -12.87
N LEU A 281 6.74 0.83 -12.20
CA LEU A 281 7.66 -0.28 -12.00
C LEU A 281 7.89 -0.46 -10.51
N ASP A 282 7.43 -1.57 -9.95
CA ASP A 282 7.65 -1.94 -8.56
C ASP A 282 8.64 -3.10 -8.45
N TYR A 283 9.83 -2.76 -7.96
CA TYR A 283 10.95 -3.66 -7.66
C TYR A 283 11.24 -3.71 -6.16
N SER A 284 10.33 -3.23 -5.31
CA SER A 284 10.57 -3.15 -3.87
C SER A 284 10.73 -4.52 -3.20
N SER A 285 11.39 -4.57 -2.05
CA SER A 285 11.64 -5.81 -1.30
C SER A 285 12.29 -6.90 -2.17
N ASN A 286 13.40 -6.55 -2.82
CA ASN A 286 14.23 -7.47 -3.60
C ASN A 286 15.70 -7.40 -3.12
N ASN A 287 16.62 -8.02 -3.84
CA ASN A 287 18.02 -8.12 -3.49
C ASN A 287 18.95 -7.24 -4.35
N VAL A 288 18.43 -6.21 -5.02
CA VAL A 288 19.20 -5.37 -5.95
C VAL A 288 20.29 -4.59 -5.20
N ARG A 289 21.54 -4.65 -5.68
CA ARG A 289 22.70 -4.03 -5.02
C ARG A 289 23.24 -2.78 -5.71
N VAL A 290 23.15 -2.74 -7.04
CA VAL A 290 23.76 -1.70 -7.87
C VAL A 290 22.75 -1.24 -8.91
N LEU A 291 22.67 0.08 -9.12
CA LEU A 291 22.00 0.66 -10.29
C LEU A 291 23.07 1.17 -11.27
N PRO A 292 23.34 0.46 -12.38
CA PRO A 292 24.29 0.94 -13.36
C PRO A 292 23.77 2.17 -14.10
N ASP A 293 24.69 2.91 -14.72
CA ASP A 293 24.35 4.06 -15.57
C ASP A 293 23.39 3.64 -16.70
N LEU A 294 22.44 4.53 -17.03
CA LEU A 294 21.48 4.37 -18.13
C LEU A 294 20.52 3.16 -18.03
N VAL A 295 20.47 2.46 -16.88
CA VAL A 295 19.63 1.27 -16.69
C VAL A 295 18.14 1.52 -16.97
N PHE A 296 17.63 2.72 -16.69
CA PHE A 296 16.24 3.10 -16.96
C PHE A 296 16.06 4.02 -18.18
N SER A 297 17.07 4.13 -19.05
CA SER A 297 17.09 5.11 -20.14
C SER A 297 15.96 4.98 -21.18
N ARG A 298 15.34 3.80 -21.27
CA ARG A 298 14.22 3.47 -22.15
C ARG A 298 12.83 3.62 -21.50
N LEU A 299 12.76 4.10 -20.25
CA LEU A 299 11.52 4.22 -19.46
C LEU A 299 11.01 5.66 -19.36
N ASN A 300 10.90 6.33 -20.49
CA ASN A 300 10.58 7.75 -20.61
C ASN A 300 9.14 8.14 -20.22
N ARG A 301 8.23 7.17 -20.12
CA ARG A 301 6.85 7.36 -19.65
C ARG A 301 6.65 6.96 -18.18
N LEU A 302 7.67 6.42 -17.53
CA LEU A 302 7.56 5.93 -16.16
C LEU A 302 7.25 7.09 -15.22
N GLU A 303 6.16 6.98 -14.48
CA GLU A 303 5.71 7.97 -13.51
C GLU A 303 6.12 7.59 -12.08
N THR A 304 6.15 6.29 -11.77
CA THR A 304 6.51 5.75 -10.46
C THR A 304 7.55 4.66 -10.56
N LEU A 305 8.67 4.85 -9.86
CA LEU A 305 9.71 3.83 -9.67
C LEU A 305 9.84 3.53 -8.18
N ASN A 306 9.55 2.28 -7.81
CA ASN A 306 9.66 1.81 -6.44
C ASN A 306 10.81 0.80 -6.30
N LEU A 307 11.85 1.21 -5.58
CA LEU A 307 13.05 0.43 -5.25
C LEU A 307 13.23 0.30 -3.72
N TRP A 308 12.15 0.52 -2.97
CA TRP A 308 12.12 0.41 -1.52
C TRP A 308 12.65 -0.96 -1.04
N SER A 309 13.36 -0.98 0.08
CA SER A 309 13.75 -2.22 0.76
C SER A 309 14.57 -3.18 -0.11
N ASN A 310 15.54 -2.64 -0.86
CA ASN A 310 16.53 -3.42 -1.59
C ASN A 310 17.88 -3.40 -0.82
N GLN A 311 18.96 -3.84 -1.48
CA GLN A 311 20.32 -3.84 -0.94
C GLN A 311 21.20 -2.80 -1.63
N LEU A 312 20.61 -1.72 -2.18
CA LEU A 312 21.32 -0.76 -3.01
C LEU A 312 22.42 -0.05 -2.21
N SER A 313 23.67 -0.23 -2.61
CA SER A 313 24.83 0.46 -2.03
C SER A 313 25.52 1.40 -3.02
N GLU A 314 25.32 1.18 -4.32
CA GLU A 314 25.92 1.96 -5.40
C GLU A 314 24.87 2.39 -6.43
N ILE A 315 24.90 3.67 -6.79
CA ILE A 315 24.05 4.26 -7.82
C ILE A 315 24.97 4.97 -8.80
N GLY A 316 24.89 4.60 -10.08
CA GLY A 316 25.59 5.29 -11.15
C GLY A 316 25.10 6.74 -11.31
N SER A 317 26.01 7.66 -11.64
CA SER A 317 25.70 9.09 -11.82
C SER A 317 24.63 9.36 -12.89
N LYS A 318 24.41 8.42 -13.81
CA LYS A 318 23.42 8.49 -14.89
C LYS A 318 22.35 7.41 -14.77
N ALA A 319 22.18 6.77 -13.62
CA ALA A 319 21.23 5.67 -13.43
C ALA A 319 19.78 6.06 -13.79
N PHE A 320 19.37 7.30 -13.46
CA PHE A 320 18.02 7.80 -13.67
C PHE A 320 17.85 8.65 -14.95
N VAL A 321 18.87 8.72 -15.80
CA VAL A 321 18.75 9.39 -17.11
C VAL A 321 17.69 8.68 -17.95
N GLY A 322 16.83 9.45 -18.61
CA GLY A 322 15.74 8.95 -19.46
C GLY A 322 14.36 8.96 -18.80
N LEU A 323 14.27 9.02 -17.47
CA LEU A 323 13.03 9.03 -16.68
C LEU A 323 12.30 10.40 -16.72
N LYS A 324 11.93 10.86 -17.92
CA LYS A 324 11.40 12.21 -18.18
C LYS A 324 10.03 12.47 -17.54
N ALA A 325 9.19 11.45 -17.38
CA ALA A 325 7.85 11.55 -16.81
C ALA A 325 7.78 11.25 -15.30
N LEU A 326 8.92 10.92 -14.66
CA LEU A 326 8.92 10.41 -13.29
C LEU A 326 8.42 11.45 -12.30
N ARG A 327 7.44 11.06 -11.49
CA ARG A 327 6.82 11.87 -10.43
C ARG A 327 7.17 11.36 -9.04
N SER A 328 7.34 10.05 -8.86
CA SER A 328 7.63 9.44 -7.57
C SER A 328 8.82 8.48 -7.66
N LEU A 329 9.87 8.77 -6.90
CA LEU A 329 11.04 7.90 -6.74
C LEU A 329 11.18 7.46 -5.28
N ARG A 330 11.08 6.16 -5.04
CA ARG A 330 11.18 5.54 -3.71
C ARG A 330 12.44 4.69 -3.61
N LEU A 331 13.39 5.14 -2.80
CA LEU A 331 14.70 4.51 -2.57
C LEU A 331 14.93 4.20 -1.09
N GLN A 332 13.89 4.30 -0.26
CA GLN A 332 14.02 4.11 1.17
C GLN A 332 14.35 2.67 1.57
N GLY A 333 14.93 2.47 2.74
CA GLY A 333 15.26 1.13 3.24
C GLY A 333 16.38 0.41 2.48
N ASN A 334 17.33 1.16 1.92
CA ASN A 334 18.48 0.62 1.19
C ASN A 334 19.79 0.82 2.00
N LYS A 335 20.94 0.57 1.37
CA LYS A 335 22.29 0.73 1.95
C LYS A 335 23.07 1.88 1.29
N ILE A 336 22.37 2.90 0.79
CA ILE A 336 22.98 4.02 0.08
C ILE A 336 23.76 4.83 1.11
N SER A 337 25.05 5.06 0.85
CA SER A 337 25.93 5.82 1.75
C SER A 337 26.39 7.16 1.15
N ARG A 338 26.40 7.25 -0.18
CA ARG A 338 26.79 8.43 -0.96
C ARG A 338 25.87 8.57 -2.16
N LEU A 339 25.61 9.81 -2.55
CA LEU A 339 24.86 10.17 -3.75
C LEU A 339 25.83 10.84 -4.73
N PRO A 340 25.95 10.37 -5.97
CA PRO A 340 26.75 11.04 -6.98
C PRO A 340 26.20 12.43 -7.32
N ASP A 341 27.09 13.30 -7.80
CA ASP A 341 26.68 14.57 -8.36
C ASP A 341 25.77 14.37 -9.58
N ASN A 342 24.77 15.23 -9.70
CA ASN A 342 23.78 15.28 -10.78
C ASN A 342 22.90 14.03 -10.91
N VAL A 343 22.92 13.11 -9.94
CA VAL A 343 22.19 11.84 -10.01
C VAL A 343 20.67 12.03 -10.23
N PHE A 344 20.09 13.12 -9.72
CA PHE A 344 18.67 13.43 -9.91
C PHE A 344 18.40 14.54 -10.93
N ALA A 345 19.41 15.18 -11.51
CA ALA A 345 19.30 16.45 -12.24
C ALA A 345 18.32 16.42 -13.44
N ASN A 346 18.08 15.25 -14.01
CA ASN A 346 17.20 15.07 -15.18
C ASN A 346 15.73 14.79 -14.83
N LEU A 347 15.38 14.66 -13.54
CA LEU A 347 14.04 14.30 -13.08
C LEU A 347 13.12 15.52 -12.95
N ASN A 348 12.93 16.24 -14.06
CA ASN A 348 12.24 17.53 -14.11
C ASN A 348 10.78 17.51 -13.65
N ASN A 349 10.13 16.34 -13.69
CA ASN A 349 8.74 16.16 -13.26
C ASN A 349 8.61 15.54 -11.86
N LEU A 350 9.72 15.32 -11.15
CA LEU A 350 9.71 14.66 -9.85
C LEU A 350 8.94 15.49 -8.83
N GLU A 351 7.98 14.86 -8.15
CA GLU A 351 7.16 15.46 -7.11
C GLU A 351 7.57 14.99 -5.72
N ARG A 352 7.97 13.71 -5.62
CA ARG A 352 8.31 13.05 -4.37
C ARG A 352 9.59 12.23 -4.51
N LEU A 353 10.52 12.46 -3.59
CA LEU A 353 11.75 11.68 -3.45
C LEU A 353 11.86 11.18 -2.01
N ASP A 354 11.90 9.86 -1.85
CA ASP A 354 12.11 9.21 -0.55
C ASP A 354 13.45 8.48 -0.55
N LEU A 355 14.37 8.99 0.27
CA LEU A 355 15.72 8.46 0.53
C LEU A 355 15.87 8.04 2.00
N SER A 356 14.76 7.96 2.74
CA SER A 356 14.79 7.65 4.17
C SER A 356 15.32 6.23 4.44
N ARG A 357 15.71 5.93 5.69
CA ARG A 357 16.19 4.59 6.09
C ARG A 357 17.33 4.09 5.20
N ASN A 358 18.32 4.94 4.97
CA ASN A 358 19.58 4.62 4.28
C ASN A 358 20.76 4.91 5.23
N THR A 359 21.99 4.95 4.70
CA THR A 359 23.21 5.23 5.48
C THR A 359 23.95 6.47 4.98
N ILE A 360 23.21 7.42 4.38
CA ILE A 360 23.77 8.63 3.76
C ILE A 360 24.44 9.48 4.84
N ARG A 361 25.68 9.91 4.60
CA ARG A 361 26.47 10.72 5.55
C ARG A 361 26.55 12.19 5.20
N GLU A 362 26.46 12.51 3.91
CA GLU A 362 26.57 13.88 3.41
C GLU A 362 25.63 14.12 2.22
N ILE A 363 25.16 15.37 2.09
CA ILE A 363 24.47 15.85 0.90
C ILE A 363 25.29 17.00 0.30
N GLY A 364 25.89 16.76 -0.87
CA GLY A 364 26.68 17.75 -1.61
C GLY A 364 25.82 18.78 -2.35
N SER A 365 26.45 19.87 -2.81
CA SER A 365 25.77 20.95 -3.56
C SER A 365 25.20 20.52 -4.91
N MET A 366 25.75 19.46 -5.52
CA MET A 366 25.45 19.08 -6.90
C MET A 366 24.59 17.82 -7.00
N VAL A 367 24.14 17.21 -5.90
CA VAL A 367 23.30 15.99 -5.91
C VAL A 367 22.03 16.19 -6.75
N PHE A 368 21.39 17.36 -6.62
CA PHE A 368 20.22 17.74 -7.41
C PHE A 368 20.59 18.44 -8.73
N GLY A 369 21.87 18.74 -8.98
CA GLY A 369 22.32 19.50 -10.14
C GLY A 369 21.89 20.97 -10.13
N GLU A 370 22.17 21.68 -11.21
CA GLU A 370 21.98 23.15 -11.31
C GLU A 370 20.56 23.57 -11.76
N THR A 371 19.77 22.62 -12.26
CA THR A 371 18.42 22.87 -12.78
C THR A 371 17.39 22.89 -11.66
N LEU A 372 16.50 23.88 -11.67
CA LEU A 372 15.46 24.02 -10.66
C LEU A 372 14.40 22.92 -10.77
N PHE A 373 14.13 22.23 -9.67
CA PHE A 373 13.05 21.26 -9.55
C PHE A 373 11.73 21.99 -9.35
N ARG A 374 11.00 22.20 -10.44
CA ARG A 374 9.73 22.96 -10.44
C ARG A 374 8.57 22.21 -9.79
N ARG A 375 8.67 20.88 -9.69
CA ARG A 375 7.58 20.02 -9.19
C ARG A 375 7.89 19.32 -7.88
N LEU A 376 9.15 19.30 -7.42
CA LEU A 376 9.52 18.56 -6.22
C LEU A 376 8.96 19.27 -5.00
N THR A 377 8.02 18.60 -4.32
CA THR A 377 7.32 19.14 -3.14
C THR A 377 7.68 18.38 -1.88
N GLN A 378 8.12 17.12 -1.99
CA GLN A 378 8.42 16.27 -0.85
C GLN A 378 9.79 15.61 -0.99
N LEU A 379 10.64 15.83 0.02
CA LEU A 379 11.94 15.19 0.16
C LEU A 379 12.05 14.59 1.56
N ASP A 380 12.19 13.26 1.61
CA ASP A 380 12.42 12.53 2.86
C ASP A 380 13.85 11.99 2.93
N LEU A 381 14.62 12.51 3.88
CA LEU A 381 16.00 12.10 4.20
C LEU A 381 16.07 11.51 5.62
N SER A 382 14.94 11.16 6.22
CA SER A 382 14.88 10.71 7.62
C SER A 382 15.57 9.37 7.83
N VAL A 383 16.04 9.09 9.05
CA VAL A 383 16.67 7.81 9.41
C VAL A 383 17.86 7.52 8.49
N ASN A 384 18.80 8.45 8.45
CA ASN A 384 20.08 8.31 7.76
C ASN A 384 21.22 8.53 8.79
N SER A 385 22.43 8.82 8.32
CA SER A 385 23.56 9.20 9.18
C SER A 385 24.14 10.54 8.75
N ILE A 386 23.28 11.47 8.32
CA ILE A 386 23.72 12.74 7.75
C ILE A 386 24.37 13.58 8.85
N GLU A 387 25.65 13.85 8.68
CA GLU A 387 26.48 14.69 9.55
C GLU A 387 26.74 16.04 8.89
N VAL A 388 26.85 16.05 7.55
CA VAL A 388 27.18 17.25 6.76
C VAL A 388 26.11 17.51 5.71
N LEU A 389 25.46 18.67 5.80
CA LEU A 389 24.68 19.24 4.72
C LEU A 389 25.47 20.39 4.12
N HIS A 390 25.79 20.33 2.83
CA HIS A 390 26.46 21.45 2.18
C HIS A 390 25.53 22.70 2.21
N PRO A 391 26.04 23.92 2.43
CA PRO A 391 25.21 25.13 2.48
C PRO A 391 24.35 25.40 1.24
N LEU A 392 24.71 24.81 0.10
CA LEU A 392 23.98 24.90 -1.17
C LEU A 392 23.29 23.58 -1.58
N ALA A 393 23.20 22.60 -0.68
CA ALA A 393 22.62 21.28 -0.96
C ALA A 393 21.20 21.34 -1.54
N PHE A 394 20.40 22.34 -1.14
CA PHE A 394 19.01 22.49 -1.58
C PHE A 394 18.78 23.70 -2.49
N ALA A 395 19.84 24.28 -3.08
CA ALA A 395 19.75 25.45 -3.95
C ALA A 395 18.75 25.28 -5.11
N SER A 396 18.61 24.06 -5.61
CA SER A 396 17.76 23.72 -6.76
C SER A 396 16.32 23.36 -6.39
N LEU A 397 15.92 23.48 -5.11
CA LEU A 397 14.62 23.00 -4.60
C LEU A 397 13.66 24.12 -4.10
N PRO A 398 13.46 25.24 -4.82
CA PRO A 398 12.68 26.38 -4.30
C PRO A 398 11.18 26.13 -4.12
N PHE A 399 10.66 25.03 -4.67
CA PHE A 399 9.25 24.64 -4.59
C PHE A 399 8.96 23.59 -3.51
N LEU A 400 9.98 23.15 -2.76
CA LEU A 400 9.84 22.12 -1.74
C LEU A 400 8.90 22.60 -0.63
N GLN A 401 7.95 21.74 -0.25
CA GLN A 401 6.95 22.02 0.79
C GLN A 401 7.21 21.21 2.05
N SER A 402 7.75 20.01 1.91
CA SER A 402 8.08 19.12 3.03
C SER A 402 9.51 18.65 2.92
N LEU A 403 10.33 18.99 3.91
CA LEU A 403 11.68 18.49 4.09
C LEU A 403 11.76 17.73 5.41
N LYS A 404 12.09 16.44 5.34
CA LYS A 404 12.24 15.62 6.52
C LYS A 404 13.69 15.18 6.70
N LEU A 405 14.26 15.54 7.84
CA LEU A 405 15.64 15.26 8.25
C LEU A 405 15.67 14.55 9.62
N LYS A 406 14.55 13.96 10.04
CA LYS A 406 14.41 13.29 11.35
C LYS A 406 15.43 12.14 11.49
N SER A 407 15.93 11.90 12.70
CA SER A 407 16.83 10.77 13.01
C SER A 407 18.08 10.78 12.13
N ASN A 408 18.85 11.87 12.21
CA ASN A 408 20.16 12.05 11.58
C ASN A 408 21.17 12.48 12.66
N LYS A 409 22.34 12.99 12.26
CA LYS A 409 23.42 13.40 13.17
C LYS A 409 23.79 14.88 12.98
N LEU A 410 22.82 15.71 12.62
CA LEU A 410 23.06 17.13 12.38
C LEU A 410 23.45 17.82 13.70
N THR A 411 24.53 18.60 13.67
CA THR A 411 25.06 19.34 14.82
C THR A 411 24.95 20.86 14.67
N HIS A 412 24.66 21.35 13.48
CA HIS A 412 24.51 22.77 13.17
C HIS A 412 23.61 22.95 11.95
N LEU A 413 23.04 24.15 11.80
CA LEU A 413 22.22 24.55 10.66
C LEU A 413 22.78 25.86 10.12
N ASP A 414 23.04 25.93 8.81
CA ASP A 414 23.48 27.16 8.14
C ASP A 414 22.28 27.80 7.43
N VAL A 415 22.13 29.12 7.59
CA VAL A 415 21.06 29.91 6.96
C VAL A 415 20.95 29.68 5.44
N ARG A 416 22.08 29.48 4.76
CA ARG A 416 22.13 29.26 3.31
C ARG A 416 21.47 27.95 2.88
N MET A 417 21.43 26.94 3.75
CA MET A 417 20.80 25.65 3.45
C MET A 417 19.29 25.79 3.19
N PHE A 418 18.64 26.70 3.93
CA PHE A 418 17.18 26.86 3.92
C PHE A 418 16.72 28.08 3.12
N ALA A 419 17.60 29.06 2.87
CA ALA A 419 17.27 30.27 2.11
C ALA A 419 16.59 30.03 0.74
N PRO A 420 16.92 28.96 -0.02
CA PRO A 420 16.22 28.62 -1.25
C PRO A 420 14.77 28.12 -1.04
N LEU A 421 14.44 27.54 0.12
CA LEU A 421 13.22 26.76 0.38
C LEU A 421 11.99 27.65 0.69
N ARG A 422 11.66 28.56 -0.21
CA ARG A 422 10.64 29.62 -0.01
C ARG A 422 9.20 29.13 0.18
N ARG A 423 8.93 27.86 -0.11
CA ARG A 423 7.60 27.23 0.02
C ARG A 423 7.53 26.19 1.11
N LEU A 424 8.56 26.08 1.95
CA LEU A 424 8.64 25.07 2.99
C LEU A 424 7.53 25.30 4.02
N GLN A 425 6.74 24.25 4.27
CA GLN A 425 5.63 24.23 5.21
C GLN A 425 5.84 23.21 6.33
N VAL A 426 6.57 22.12 6.04
CA VAL A 426 6.86 21.06 7.00
C VAL A 426 8.36 20.83 7.05
N LEU A 427 8.92 20.97 8.26
CA LEU A 427 10.33 20.68 8.55
C LEU A 427 10.42 19.77 9.77
N THR A 428 11.05 18.60 9.60
CA THR A 428 11.33 17.69 10.73
C THR A 428 12.83 17.59 10.95
N LEU A 429 13.30 18.04 12.10
CA LEU A 429 14.68 17.97 12.58
C LEU A 429 14.79 17.12 13.86
N SER A 430 13.73 16.40 14.23
CA SER A 430 13.68 15.57 15.41
C SER A 430 14.81 14.54 15.47
N GLU A 431 15.24 14.16 16.66
CA GLU A 431 16.25 13.11 16.84
C GLU A 431 17.57 13.44 16.08
N ASN A 432 18.05 14.68 16.23
CA ASN A 432 19.38 15.12 15.79
C ASN A 432 20.18 15.60 17.00
N TRP A 433 21.37 16.18 16.78
CA TRP A 433 22.28 16.62 17.84
C TRP A 433 22.47 18.14 17.84
N LEU A 434 21.41 18.89 17.51
CA LEU A 434 21.48 20.36 17.40
C LEU A 434 21.59 21.01 18.79
N PRO A 435 22.67 21.74 19.11
CA PRO A 435 22.82 22.47 20.36
C PRO A 435 22.10 23.82 20.35
N GLU A 436 21.94 24.42 19.17
CA GLU A 436 21.25 25.69 18.96
C GLU A 436 20.62 25.76 17.56
N ILE A 437 19.65 26.65 17.40
CA ILE A 437 19.15 27.11 16.11
C ILE A 437 19.31 28.63 16.12
N GLU A 438 20.16 29.15 15.24
CA GLU A 438 20.46 30.58 15.18
C GLU A 438 19.23 31.42 14.77
N SER A 439 19.22 32.69 15.20
CA SER A 439 18.12 33.62 14.90
C SER A 439 17.88 33.75 13.39
N ASP A 440 18.95 33.88 12.61
CA ASP A 440 18.89 34.05 11.17
C ASP A 440 18.24 32.86 10.46
N VAL A 441 18.45 31.64 10.96
CA VAL A 441 17.78 30.43 10.45
C VAL A 441 16.27 30.49 10.73
N LEU A 442 15.86 30.89 11.92
CA LEU A 442 14.43 31.00 12.28
C LEU A 442 13.69 32.07 11.46
N THR A 443 14.38 33.13 11.01
CA THR A 443 13.77 34.14 10.14
C THR A 443 13.35 33.58 8.78
N LEU A 444 13.95 32.48 8.31
CA LEU A 444 13.58 31.86 7.04
C LEU A 444 12.29 31.01 7.12
N PHE A 445 11.83 30.71 8.33
CA PHE A 445 10.74 29.77 8.58
C PHE A 445 9.36 30.44 8.71
N GLU A 446 9.17 31.61 8.11
CA GLU A 446 7.91 32.37 8.20
C GLU A 446 6.68 31.61 7.69
N GLN A 447 6.87 30.73 6.69
CA GLN A 447 5.80 29.96 6.04
C GLN A 447 5.62 28.55 6.63
N LEU A 448 6.44 28.15 7.62
CA LEU A 448 6.30 26.83 8.25
C LEU A 448 4.97 26.72 8.97
N LEU A 449 4.26 25.63 8.69
CA LEU A 449 3.04 25.20 9.38
C LEU A 449 3.35 24.19 10.48
N SER A 450 4.36 23.35 10.27
CA SER A 450 4.79 22.30 11.20
C SER A 450 6.31 22.26 11.33
N LEU A 451 6.80 22.33 12.57
CA LEU A 451 8.22 22.24 12.89
C LEU A 451 8.46 21.18 13.98
N GLU A 452 9.23 20.15 13.70
CA GLU A 452 9.58 19.14 14.71
C GLU A 452 11.06 19.27 15.09
N ILE A 453 11.36 19.66 16.33
CA ILE A 453 12.72 19.86 16.85
C ILE A 453 12.95 19.06 18.15
N ASN A 454 12.03 18.17 18.51
CA ASN A 454 12.10 17.31 19.68
C ASN A 454 13.28 16.34 19.63
N ASN A 455 13.74 15.89 20.80
CA ASN A 455 14.89 15.00 20.96
C ASN A 455 16.17 15.55 20.28
N ASN A 456 16.52 16.80 20.56
CA ASN A 456 17.78 17.44 20.18
C ASN A 456 18.56 17.84 21.45
N ARG A 457 19.53 18.76 21.32
CA ARG A 457 20.34 19.30 22.42
C ARG A 457 20.03 20.79 22.70
N LEU A 458 18.82 21.25 22.35
CA LEU A 458 18.42 22.64 22.47
C LEU A 458 18.16 23.01 23.93
N THR A 459 18.75 24.12 24.37
CA THR A 459 18.56 24.65 25.74
C THR A 459 17.70 25.90 25.77
N PHE A 460 17.60 26.60 24.65
CA PHE A 460 16.77 27.78 24.42
C PHE A 460 16.48 27.92 22.93
N LEU A 461 15.47 28.73 22.59
CA LEU A 461 15.31 29.29 21.25
C LEU A 461 15.65 30.79 21.30
N PRO A 462 16.20 31.36 20.22
CA PRO A 462 16.34 32.81 20.07
C PRO A 462 15.01 33.54 20.32
N ALA A 463 15.07 34.85 20.53
CA ALA A 463 13.87 35.66 20.75
C ALA A 463 12.90 35.50 19.56
N LEU A 464 11.71 34.95 19.81
CA LEU A 464 10.71 34.59 18.80
C LEU A 464 9.87 35.79 18.32
N ASN A 465 10.42 37.00 18.44
CA ASN A 465 9.73 38.24 18.07
C ASN A 465 9.67 38.32 16.54
N ALA A 466 8.46 38.18 15.99
CA ALA A 466 8.15 38.22 14.56
C ALA A 466 8.64 37.04 13.69
N THR A 467 9.08 35.92 14.27
CA THR A 467 9.39 34.68 13.51
C THR A 467 8.23 33.66 13.58
N LEU A 468 8.31 32.61 12.73
CA LEU A 468 7.38 31.46 12.74
C LEU A 468 5.89 31.87 12.68
N SER A 469 5.56 32.84 11.82
CA SER A 469 4.25 33.52 11.81
C SER A 469 3.07 32.60 11.47
N GLN A 470 3.28 31.60 10.62
CA GLN A 470 2.24 30.66 10.15
C GLN A 470 2.20 29.35 10.94
N LEU A 471 3.02 29.21 11.98
CA LEU A 471 3.21 27.95 12.68
C LEU A 471 1.91 27.50 13.35
N ARG A 472 1.54 26.23 13.12
CA ARG A 472 0.33 25.62 13.70
C ARG A 472 0.66 24.47 14.64
N ARG A 473 1.77 23.78 14.37
CA ARG A 473 2.25 22.65 15.17
C ARG A 473 3.75 22.76 15.40
N ILE A 474 4.19 22.47 16.62
CA ILE A 474 5.60 22.29 16.94
C ILE A 474 5.78 21.05 17.82
N SER A 475 6.92 20.36 17.74
CA SER A 475 7.30 19.34 18.73
C SER A 475 8.65 19.75 19.33
N VAL A 476 8.71 19.90 20.66
CA VAL A 476 9.86 20.48 21.37
C VAL A 476 10.42 19.60 22.48
N GLU A 477 9.70 18.54 22.85
CA GLU A 477 10.05 17.67 23.98
C GLU A 477 11.41 16.97 23.82
N GLY A 478 11.95 16.42 24.90
CA GLY A 478 13.21 15.66 24.85
C GLY A 478 14.45 16.52 24.56
N ASN A 479 14.39 17.82 24.84
CA ASN A 479 15.51 18.74 24.78
C ASN A 479 15.87 19.23 26.19
N PRO A 480 17.15 19.57 26.46
CA PRO A 480 17.62 20.13 27.73
C PRO A 480 17.17 21.59 27.96
N TRP A 481 15.88 21.90 27.77
CA TRP A 481 15.39 23.27 27.92
C TRP A 481 15.69 23.81 29.31
N GLN A 482 16.17 25.05 29.40
CA GLN A 482 16.14 25.76 30.69
C GLN A 482 14.67 26.02 31.05
N CYS A 483 14.25 25.75 32.28
CA CYS A 483 12.82 25.91 32.64
C CYS A 483 12.30 27.33 32.36
N ALA A 484 13.09 28.37 32.66
CA ALA A 484 12.73 29.76 32.32
C ALA A 484 12.54 29.97 30.81
N CYS A 485 13.36 29.34 29.95
CA CYS A 485 13.22 29.42 28.50
C CYS A 485 11.99 28.65 28.01
N LEU A 486 11.69 27.50 28.61
CA LEU A 486 10.52 26.70 28.25
C LEU A 486 9.22 27.41 28.65
N ASP A 487 9.19 28.09 29.79
CA ASP A 487 8.05 28.89 30.23
C ASP A 487 7.78 30.05 29.25
N GLU A 488 8.83 30.78 28.84
CA GLU A 488 8.71 31.82 27.80
C GLU A 488 8.23 31.25 26.46
N LEU A 489 8.74 30.08 26.05
CA LEU A 489 8.34 29.41 24.81
C LEU A 489 6.88 28.94 24.84
N THR A 490 6.45 28.27 25.91
CA THR A 490 5.08 27.76 26.05
C THR A 490 4.07 28.91 26.12
N SER A 491 4.38 29.98 26.84
CA SER A 491 3.55 31.20 26.83
C SER A 491 3.41 31.79 25.42
N TRP A 492 4.49 31.82 24.64
CA TRP A 492 4.45 32.28 23.24
C TRP A 492 3.61 31.35 22.35
N LEU A 493 3.69 30.04 22.56
CA LEU A 493 2.91 29.04 21.82
C LEU A 493 1.41 29.15 22.14
N ASP A 494 1.05 29.30 23.42
CA ASP A 494 -0.32 29.41 23.89
C ASP A 494 -1.01 30.67 23.38
N THR A 495 -0.32 31.82 23.45
CA THR A 495 -0.84 33.10 22.94
C THR A 495 -1.14 33.05 21.43
N ARG A 496 -0.41 32.22 20.69
CA ARG A 496 -0.61 32.00 19.24
C ARG A 496 -1.46 30.76 18.91
N LYS A 497 -1.91 30.00 19.91
CA LYS A 497 -2.67 28.74 19.74
C LYS A 497 -1.93 27.70 18.88
N VAL A 498 -0.60 27.63 19.01
CA VAL A 498 0.22 26.63 18.32
C VAL A 498 0.14 25.32 19.10
N ALA A 499 -0.18 24.21 18.43
CA ALA A 499 -0.23 22.90 19.05
C ALA A 499 1.20 22.38 19.30
N TYR A 500 1.58 22.16 20.57
CA TYR A 500 2.93 21.69 20.92
C TYR A 500 2.99 20.39 21.74
N ALA A 501 1.85 19.95 22.26
CA ALA A 501 1.72 18.69 22.98
C ALA A 501 1.05 17.64 22.09
N ASN A 502 1.75 16.54 21.82
CA ASN A 502 1.14 15.35 21.21
C ASN A 502 0.68 14.39 22.33
N ALA A 503 -0.42 13.66 22.07
CA ALA A 503 -1.09 12.69 22.96
C ALA A 503 -0.11 11.80 23.76
N PRO A 504 -0.49 11.31 24.96
CA PRO A 504 0.37 11.25 26.14
C PRO A 504 1.71 10.58 25.85
N ASN A 505 2.77 11.38 25.79
CA ASN A 505 4.15 10.91 25.74
C ASN A 505 4.77 10.97 27.16
N ALA A 506 5.91 10.30 27.37
CA ALA A 506 6.56 10.22 28.68
C ALA A 506 6.91 11.60 29.29
N TYR A 507 7.13 12.62 28.45
CA TYR A 507 7.45 13.96 28.92
C TYR A 507 6.21 14.69 29.44
N PHE A 508 5.13 14.75 28.65
CA PHE A 508 3.89 15.44 29.05
C PHE A 508 3.05 14.65 30.09
N SER A 509 3.35 13.37 30.31
CA SER A 509 2.78 12.57 31.42
C SER A 509 3.57 12.69 32.73
N GLY A 510 4.69 13.42 32.74
CA GLY A 510 5.54 13.61 33.92
C GLY A 510 6.48 12.45 34.24
N GLN A 511 6.57 11.43 33.37
CA GLN A 511 7.54 10.32 33.53
C GLN A 511 8.97 10.74 33.19
N LYS A 512 9.15 11.81 32.42
CA LYS A 512 10.45 12.41 32.08
C LYS A 512 10.42 13.93 32.29
N PRO A 513 11.54 14.54 32.72
CA PRO A 513 11.62 15.98 32.89
C PRO A 513 11.48 16.70 31.54
N LEU A 514 10.71 17.79 31.51
CA LEU A 514 10.54 18.66 30.35
C LEU A 514 11.65 19.73 30.24
N CYS A 515 12.29 20.07 31.35
CA CYS A 515 13.29 21.12 31.46
C CYS A 515 14.29 20.84 32.58
N VAL A 516 15.40 21.57 32.55
CA VAL A 516 16.45 21.63 33.56
C VAL A 516 16.28 22.89 34.39
N VAL A 517 16.21 22.73 35.71
CA VAL A 517 16.17 23.86 36.65
C VAL A 517 17.54 24.49 36.72
N THR A 518 17.64 25.77 36.35
CA THR A 518 18.88 26.54 36.36
C THR A 518 18.95 27.46 37.59
N PRO A 519 20.16 27.84 38.06
CA PRO A 519 20.31 28.76 39.19
C PRO A 519 19.94 30.22 38.85
N VAL A 520 19.67 30.50 37.58
CA VAL A 520 19.38 31.83 37.06
C VAL A 520 17.89 31.96 36.77
N ALA A 521 17.25 33.02 37.27
CA ALA A 521 15.81 33.21 37.17
C ALA A 521 15.31 33.64 35.77
N HIS A 522 16.19 33.86 34.81
CA HIS A 522 15.86 34.30 33.45
C HIS A 522 16.46 33.35 32.39
N CYS A 523 15.86 33.33 31.21
CA CYS A 523 16.34 32.53 30.08
C CYS A 523 17.67 33.06 29.52
N ILE A 524 18.75 32.28 29.62
CA ILE A 524 20.04 32.61 29.02
C ILE A 524 20.03 32.16 27.55
N ARG A 525 20.15 33.12 26.62
CA ARG A 525 20.10 32.90 25.16
C ARG A 525 21.46 33.04 24.49
N ASP A 526 22.48 32.49 25.13
CA ASP A 526 23.85 32.48 24.63
C ASP A 526 24.47 31.12 24.94
N LEU A 527 24.85 30.38 23.91
CA LEU A 527 25.30 29.00 24.06
C LEU A 527 26.61 28.91 24.87
N VAL A 528 27.47 29.92 24.79
CA VAL A 528 28.72 29.99 25.56
C VAL A 528 28.42 30.13 27.05
N ALA A 529 27.53 31.06 27.42
CA ALA A 529 27.07 31.25 28.78
C ALA A 529 26.33 30.01 29.31
N VAL A 530 25.47 29.38 28.50
CA VAL A 530 24.77 28.14 28.89
C VAL A 530 25.75 27.01 29.20
N ARG A 531 26.81 26.85 28.38
CA ARG A 531 27.87 25.87 28.62
C ARG A 531 28.67 26.18 29.88
N ALA A 532 28.97 27.46 30.14
CA ALA A 532 29.67 27.88 31.35
C ALA A 532 28.89 27.55 32.65
N HIS A 533 27.56 27.38 32.56
CA HIS A 533 26.71 26.97 33.67
C HIS A 533 26.46 25.45 33.73
N SER A 534 27.16 24.63 32.93
CA SER A 534 27.03 23.15 32.87
C SER A 534 25.60 22.62 32.66
N ILE A 535 24.71 23.43 32.05
CA ILE A 535 23.29 23.06 31.86
C ILE A 535 23.18 21.83 30.93
N ILE A 536 23.96 21.80 29.85
CA ILE A 536 23.96 20.70 28.86
C ILE A 536 24.50 19.41 29.50
N GLU A 537 25.59 19.49 30.25
CA GLU A 537 26.25 18.35 30.90
C GLU A 537 25.40 17.70 32.00
N SER A 538 24.49 18.46 32.60
CA SER A 538 23.57 17.97 33.62
C SER A 538 22.46 17.09 33.01
N TYR A 539 22.01 17.40 31.79
CA TYR A 539 20.93 16.66 31.12
C TYR A 539 21.39 15.31 30.55
N ASP A 540 22.65 15.17 30.13
CA ASP A 540 23.20 13.88 29.68
C ASP A 540 23.40 12.86 30.82
N LYS A 541 23.25 13.28 32.08
CA LYS A 541 23.36 12.44 33.27
C LYS A 541 21.99 12.03 33.86
N ILE A 542 20.89 12.56 33.31
CA ILE A 542 19.49 12.33 33.72
C ILE A 542 18.82 11.45 32.66
#